data_AF-A0A1Q8Q289-F1
#
_entry.id   AF-A0A1Q8Q289-F1
#
_cell.length_a   1.000
_cell.length_b   1.000
_cell.length_c   1.000
_cell.angle_alpha   90.00
_cell.angle_beta   90.00
_cell.angle_gamma   90.00
#
_symmetry.space_group_name_H-M   'P 1'
#
loop_
_entity.id
_entity.type
_entity.pdbx_description
1 polymer ?
#
loop_
_entity_poly.entity_id
_entity_poly.type
_entity_poly.pdbx_seq_one_letter_code
_entity_poly.pdbx_strand_id
1 'polypeptide(L)'
;MDVNVTVQYKQSEINGLFNEVESLKKQRVNLKDQIDAKTEKIIAHILKNGNVLAYKDNVPHVLTVVGRTSTKFDKASFADRVGVPQKDLNLIGVAELVEEKKTTSDEMEEFLIDESKQVLKARKAKKSDIDLLGGRAL
;
A
#
# COMPACT_ATOMS: atom_id res chain seq x y z
N MET A 1 -25.70 -7.31 -32.86
CA MET A 1 -24.33 -7.51 -33.39
C MET A 1 -23.70 -8.61 -32.57
N ASP A 2 -23.67 -9.84 -33.10
CA ASP A 2 -23.00 -10.96 -32.46
C ASP A 2 -21.49 -10.79 -32.60
N VAL A 3 -20.80 -10.59 -31.49
CA VAL A 3 -19.34 -10.54 -31.46
C VAL A 3 -18.84 -11.96 -31.65
N ASN A 4 -18.40 -12.27 -32.88
CA ASN A 4 -17.71 -13.52 -33.18
C ASN A 4 -16.36 -13.52 -32.46
N VAL A 5 -16.32 -14.13 -31.27
CA VAL A 5 -15.08 -14.32 -30.51
C VAL A 5 -14.40 -15.57 -31.05
N THR A 6 -13.50 -15.39 -32.01
CA THR A 6 -12.64 -16.47 -32.50
C THR A 6 -11.53 -16.72 -31.47
N VAL A 7 -11.71 -17.70 -30.59
CA VAL A 7 -10.69 -18.12 -29.62
C VAL A 7 -9.62 -18.94 -30.34
N GLN A 8 -8.41 -18.38 -30.51
CA GLN A 8 -7.28 -19.12 -31.07
C GLN A 8 -6.62 -19.98 -29.99
N TYR A 9 -6.84 -21.29 -30.07
CA TYR A 9 -6.30 -22.30 -29.16
C TYR A 9 -4.81 -22.63 -29.38
N LYS A 10 -3.91 -21.63 -29.44
CA LYS A 10 -2.46 -21.89 -29.28
C LYS A 10 -2.18 -22.17 -27.80
N GLN A 11 -2.57 -23.38 -27.38
CA GLN A 11 -2.90 -23.75 -26.01
C GLN A 11 -1.73 -24.12 -25.09
N SER A 12 -0.52 -24.40 -25.60
CA SER A 12 0.55 -24.92 -24.72
C SER A 12 1.45 -23.83 -24.14
N GLU A 13 2.02 -22.98 -25.00
CA GLU A 13 2.98 -21.95 -24.56
C GLU A 13 2.30 -20.81 -23.82
N ILE A 14 1.17 -20.30 -24.33
CA ILE A 14 0.42 -19.21 -23.71
C ILE A 14 -0.19 -19.65 -22.36
N ASN A 15 -0.66 -20.89 -22.26
CA ASN A 15 -1.16 -21.43 -21.00
C ASN A 15 -0.02 -21.64 -19.99
N GLY A 16 1.16 -22.07 -20.44
CA GLY A 16 2.37 -22.11 -19.61
C GLY A 16 2.72 -20.74 -19.03
N LEU A 17 2.83 -19.73 -19.91
CA LEU A 17 3.10 -18.34 -19.52
C LEU A 17 2.01 -17.77 -18.59
N PHE A 18 0.73 -18.07 -18.83
CA PHE A 18 -0.36 -17.63 -17.97
C PHE A 18 -0.24 -18.24 -16.56
N ASN A 19 0.06 -19.54 -16.45
CA ASN A 19 0.28 -20.19 -15.17
C ASN A 19 1.53 -19.66 -14.45
N GLU A 20 2.59 -19.35 -15.19
CA GLU A 20 3.79 -18.70 -14.64
C GLU A 20 3.44 -17.31 -14.07
N VAL A 21 2.67 -16.50 -14.80
CA VAL A 21 2.20 -15.19 -14.31
C VAL A 21 1.36 -15.32 -13.05
N GLU A 22 0.44 -16.28 -12.99
CA GLU A 22 -0.36 -16.53 -11.78
C GLU A 22 0.51 -17.00 -10.61
N SER A 23 1.53 -17.81 -10.86
CA SER A 23 2.50 -18.22 -9.85
C SER A 23 3.33 -17.03 -9.32
N LEU A 24 3.78 -16.15 -10.21
CA LEU A 24 4.52 -14.94 -9.85
C LEU A 24 3.64 -13.97 -9.06
N LYS A 25 2.36 -13.83 -9.41
CA LYS A 25 1.40 -13.03 -8.62
C LYS A 25 1.28 -13.56 -7.19
N LYS A 26 1.15 -14.88 -7.02
CA LYS A 26 1.11 -15.51 -5.68
C LYS A 26 2.41 -15.30 -4.91
N GLN A 27 3.56 -15.52 -5.56
CA GLN A 27 4.86 -15.27 -4.94
C GLN A 27 5.03 -13.81 -4.52
N ARG A 28 4.59 -12.86 -5.35
CA ARG A 28 4.63 -11.43 -5.03
C ARG A 28 3.81 -11.10 -3.78
N VAL A 29 2.62 -11.68 -3.63
CA VAL A 29 1.78 -11.51 -2.43
C VAL A 29 2.50 -12.08 -1.21
N ASN A 30 2.99 -13.32 -1.29
CA ASN A 30 3.70 -13.95 -0.17
C ASN A 30 4.97 -13.18 0.24
N LEU A 31 5.75 -12.70 -0.73
CA LEU A 31 6.94 -11.88 -0.47
C LEU A 31 6.57 -10.55 0.17
N LYS A 32 5.48 -9.93 -0.28
CA LYS A 32 4.95 -8.71 0.33
C LYS A 32 4.57 -8.95 1.79
N ASP A 33 3.85 -10.02 2.09
CA ASP A 33 3.44 -10.34 3.47
C ASP A 33 4.65 -10.59 4.38
N GLN A 34 5.68 -11.29 3.87
CA GLN A 34 6.92 -11.50 4.60
C GLN A 34 7.68 -10.19 4.85
N ILE A 35 7.74 -9.30 3.85
CA ILE A 35 8.34 -7.97 3.98
C ILE A 35 7.58 -7.15 5.03
N ASP A 36 6.25 -7.13 4.97
CA ASP A 36 5.40 -6.36 5.87
C ASP A 36 5.57 -6.88 7.32
N ALA A 37 5.54 -8.20 7.54
CA ALA A 37 5.77 -8.80 8.85
C ALA A 37 7.16 -8.51 9.43
N LYS A 38 8.21 -8.50 8.59
CA LYS A 38 9.56 -8.10 9.04
C LYS A 38 9.63 -6.60 9.34
N THR A 39 8.96 -5.79 8.54
CA THR A 39 8.89 -4.34 8.73
C THR A 39 8.20 -4.00 10.05
N GLU A 40 7.08 -4.66 10.37
CA GLU A 40 6.39 -4.51 11.66
C GLU A 40 7.28 -4.86 12.85
N LYS A 41 8.06 -5.95 12.76
CA LYS A 41 9.03 -6.32 13.80
C LYS A 41 10.09 -5.24 13.99
N ILE A 42 10.60 -4.65 12.90
CA ILE A 42 11.57 -3.56 12.96
C ILE A 42 10.93 -2.31 13.61
N ILE A 43 9.71 -1.95 13.20
CA ILE A 43 8.96 -0.82 13.76
C ILE A 43 8.76 -1.02 15.27
N ALA A 44 8.27 -2.19 15.69
CA ALA A 44 8.05 -2.51 17.10
C ALA A 44 9.35 -2.44 17.92
N HIS A 45 10.46 -2.87 17.35
CA HIS A 45 11.77 -2.75 17.98
C HIS A 45 12.21 -1.28 18.14
N ILE A 46 12.08 -0.46 17.08
CA ILE A 46 12.45 0.96 17.11
C ILE A 46 11.57 1.75 18.08
N LEU A 47 10.28 1.44 18.18
CA LEU A 47 9.38 2.09 19.13
C LEU A 47 9.76 1.81 20.59
N LYS A 48 10.29 0.61 20.88
CA LYS A 48 10.72 0.23 22.23
C LYS A 48 12.11 0.75 22.59
N ASN A 49 13.05 0.68 21.64
CA ASN A 49 14.48 0.88 21.90
C ASN A 49 15.04 2.19 21.32
N GLY A 50 14.24 2.92 20.54
CA GLY A 50 14.67 4.09 19.80
C GLY A 50 15.29 3.73 18.44
N ASN A 51 15.81 4.75 17.76
CA ASN A 51 16.37 4.62 16.42
C ASN A 51 17.56 3.65 16.40
N VAL A 52 17.67 2.86 15.33
CA VAL A 52 18.73 1.85 15.19
C VAL A 52 19.61 2.11 13.97
N LEU A 53 20.86 1.68 14.07
CA LEU A 53 21.81 1.68 12.96
C LEU A 53 21.73 0.32 12.25
N ALA A 54 21.54 0.32 10.93
CA ALA A 54 21.49 -0.86 10.08
C ALA A 54 22.36 -0.67 8.84
N TYR A 55 22.73 -1.75 8.17
CA TYR A 55 23.57 -1.70 6.97
C TYR A 55 22.82 -2.22 5.76
N LYS A 56 22.95 -1.51 4.64
CA LYS A 56 22.48 -1.93 3.32
C LYS A 56 23.66 -1.84 2.37
N ASP A 57 24.06 -2.96 1.77
CA ASP A 57 25.20 -3.01 0.83
C ASP A 57 26.48 -2.40 1.45
N ASN A 58 26.77 -2.75 2.71
CA ASN A 58 27.87 -2.18 3.52
C ASN A 58 27.79 -0.66 3.80
N VAL A 59 26.68 0.00 3.48
CA VAL A 59 26.45 1.42 3.78
C VAL A 59 25.58 1.56 5.03
N PRO A 60 26.03 2.31 6.06
CA PRO A 60 25.27 2.51 7.28
C PRO A 60 24.06 3.43 7.06
N HIS A 61 22.92 3.03 7.62
CA HIS A 61 21.65 3.72 7.58
C HIS A 61 21.04 3.81 8.98
N VAL A 62 20.42 4.93 9.29
CA VAL A 62 19.60 5.09 10.49
C VAL A 62 18.17 4.73 10.12
N LEU A 63 17.60 3.77 10.85
CA LEU A 63 16.20 3.39 10.78
C LEU A 63 15.43 4.13 11.88
N THR A 64 14.36 4.79 11.46
CA THR A 64 13.46 5.56 12.33
C THR A 64 12.02 5.21 12.01
N VAL A 65 11.12 5.36 12.99
CA VAL A 65 9.68 5.24 12.76
C VAL A 65 9.10 6.64 12.71
N VAL A 66 8.32 6.93 11.67
CA VAL A 66 7.63 8.22 11.50
C VAL A 66 6.13 7.97 11.36
N GLY A 67 5.33 8.86 11.95
CA GLY A 67 3.90 8.91 11.67
C GLY A 67 3.68 9.49 10.28
N ARG A 68 2.90 8.79 9.45
CA ARG A 68 2.41 9.29 8.16
C ARG A 68 0.90 9.29 8.22
N THR A 69 0.32 10.48 8.08
CA THR A 69 -1.12 10.64 7.86
C THR A 69 -1.40 10.45 6.38
N SER A 70 -2.42 9.67 6.06
CA SER A 70 -2.96 9.54 4.71
C SER A 70 -4.46 9.73 4.81
N THR A 71 -4.97 10.75 4.12
CA THR A 71 -6.39 10.92 3.92
C THR A 71 -6.88 9.86 2.95
N LYS A 72 -7.93 9.13 3.31
CA LYS A 72 -8.59 8.14 2.47
C LYS A 72 -10.07 8.43 2.41
N PHE A 73 -10.65 8.17 1.25
CA PHE A 73 -12.09 8.24 1.09
C PHE A 73 -12.75 6.94 1.54
N ASP A 74 -13.64 7.04 2.52
CA ASP A 74 -14.45 5.94 3.02
C ASP A 74 -15.59 5.62 2.04
N LYS A 75 -15.24 4.83 1.02
CA LYS A 75 -16.20 4.35 0.03
C LYS A 75 -17.33 3.54 0.64
N ALA A 76 -17.13 2.89 1.79
CA ALA A 76 -18.15 2.06 2.39
C ALA A 76 -19.27 2.90 2.97
N SER A 77 -18.91 3.83 3.86
CA SER A 77 -19.87 4.77 4.44
C SER A 77 -20.53 5.64 3.38
N PHE A 78 -19.79 6.03 2.33
CA PHE A 78 -20.36 6.78 1.22
C PHE A 78 -21.36 5.94 0.39
N ALA A 79 -21.04 4.69 0.08
CA ALA A 79 -21.94 3.76 -0.62
C ALA A 79 -23.27 3.60 0.13
N ASP A 80 -23.20 3.41 1.45
CA ASP A 80 -24.38 3.27 2.30
C ASP A 80 -25.21 4.57 2.30
N ARG A 81 -24.55 5.74 2.27
CA ARG A 81 -25.22 7.05 2.20
C ARG A 81 -25.97 7.27 0.89
N VAL A 82 -25.35 6.98 -0.25
CA VAL A 82 -25.95 7.20 -1.58
C VAL A 82 -26.79 6.02 -2.08
N GLY A 83 -26.81 4.90 -1.33
CA GLY A 83 -27.63 3.74 -1.63
C GLY A 83 -27.18 2.94 -2.85
N VAL A 84 -25.87 2.96 -3.16
CA VAL A 84 -25.30 2.21 -4.29
C VAL A 84 -24.20 1.25 -3.83
N PRO A 85 -23.98 0.13 -4.54
CA PRO A 85 -22.86 -0.76 -4.22
C PRO A 85 -21.49 -0.07 -4.35
N GLN A 86 -20.55 -0.38 -3.46
CA GLN A 86 -19.19 0.17 -3.51
C GLN A 86 -18.46 -0.05 -4.84
N LYS A 87 -18.76 -1.16 -5.54
CA LYS A 87 -18.20 -1.47 -6.86
C LYS A 87 -18.58 -0.45 -7.94
N ASP A 88 -19.72 0.21 -7.76
CA ASP A 88 -20.27 1.19 -8.69
C ASP A 88 -19.73 2.60 -8.36
N LEU A 89 -19.09 2.80 -7.20
CA LEU A 89 -18.36 4.01 -6.82
C LEU A 89 -16.95 4.09 -7.44
N ASN A 90 -16.87 3.91 -8.75
CA ASN A 90 -15.70 4.26 -9.55
C ASN A 90 -15.79 5.72 -10.03
N LEU A 91 -14.78 6.22 -10.73
CA LEU A 91 -14.76 7.62 -11.20
C LEU A 91 -16.01 8.01 -12.01
N ILE A 92 -16.52 7.08 -12.82
CA ILE A 92 -17.69 7.31 -13.68
C ILE A 92 -18.96 7.33 -12.82
N GLY A 93 -19.15 6.32 -11.96
CA GLY A 93 -20.35 6.26 -11.13
C GLY A 93 -20.43 7.40 -10.10
N VAL A 94 -19.30 7.89 -9.60
CA VAL A 94 -19.28 9.10 -8.76
C VAL A 94 -19.69 10.33 -9.57
N ALA A 95 -19.22 10.47 -10.82
CA ALA A 95 -19.60 11.59 -11.67
C ALA A 95 -21.11 11.58 -11.98
N GLU A 96 -21.67 10.41 -12.30
CA GLU A 96 -23.11 10.23 -12.51
C GLU A 96 -23.92 10.63 -11.28
N LEU A 97 -23.49 10.26 -10.06
CA LEU A 97 -24.18 10.65 -8.83
C LEU A 97 -24.18 12.16 -8.58
N VAL A 98 -23.11 12.86 -8.97
CA VAL A 98 -23.02 14.33 -8.87
C VAL A 98 -23.92 15.00 -9.92
N GLU A 99 -23.96 14.48 -11.15
CA GLU A 99 -24.85 14.95 -12.22
C GLU A 99 -26.34 14.76 -11.86
N GLU A 100 -26.67 13.62 -11.24
CA GLU A 100 -28.00 13.31 -10.72
C GLU A 100 -28.37 14.10 -9.44
N LYS A 101 -27.46 14.95 -8.94
CA LYS A 101 -27.61 15.73 -7.69
C LYS A 101 -27.91 14.86 -6.46
N LYS A 102 -27.46 13.61 -6.47
CA LYS A 102 -27.56 12.69 -5.31
C LYS A 102 -26.48 12.96 -4.26
N THR A 103 -25.42 13.66 -4.64
CA THR A 103 -24.31 14.05 -3.78
C THR A 103 -23.62 15.28 -4.35
N THR A 104 -22.87 15.99 -3.51
CA THR A 104 -21.99 17.09 -3.91
C THR A 104 -20.54 16.83 -3.50
N SER A 105 -19.60 17.59 -4.06
CA SER A 105 -18.19 17.49 -3.67
C SER A 105 -17.98 17.79 -2.19
N ASP A 106 -18.70 18.78 -1.66
CA ASP A 106 -18.57 19.21 -0.26
C ASP A 106 -19.07 18.12 0.70
N GLU A 107 -20.19 17.46 0.38
CA GLU A 107 -20.70 16.32 1.16
C GLU A 107 -19.75 15.11 1.09
N MET A 108 -19.01 14.95 -0.01
CA MET A 108 -18.02 13.88 -0.13
C MET A 108 -16.81 14.10 0.79
N GLU A 109 -16.49 15.35 1.15
CA GLU A 109 -15.38 15.64 2.07
C GLU A 109 -15.63 15.06 3.47
N GLU A 110 -16.89 14.92 3.88
CA GLU A 110 -17.27 14.31 5.16
C GLU A 110 -16.85 12.83 5.28
N PHE A 111 -16.62 12.17 4.14
CA PHE A 111 -16.18 10.78 4.06
C PHE A 111 -14.66 10.65 3.93
N LEU A 112 -13.91 11.74 4.02
CA LEU A 112 -12.46 11.71 4.08
C LEU A 112 -12.01 11.39 5.52
N ILE A 113 -11.35 10.25 5.67
CA ILE A 113 -10.80 9.77 6.94
C ILE A 113 -9.28 9.88 6.89
N ASP A 114 -8.72 10.55 7.88
CA ASP A 114 -7.28 10.58 8.10
C ASP A 114 -6.83 9.31 8.83
N GLU A 115 -6.16 8.42 8.10
CA GLU A 115 -5.47 7.28 8.70
C GLU A 115 -4.05 7.67 9.08
N SER A 116 -3.74 7.63 10.38
CA SER A 116 -2.36 7.72 10.86
C SER A 116 -1.72 6.34 10.86
N LYS A 117 -0.65 6.16 10.07
CA LYS A 117 0.14 4.92 10.04
C LYS A 117 1.58 5.19 10.44
N GLN A 118 2.18 4.25 11.16
CA GLN A 118 3.60 4.26 11.45
C GLN A 118 4.34 3.63 10.27
N VAL A 119 5.34 4.35 9.74
CA VAL A 119 6.11 3.92 8.58
C VAL A 119 7.59 3.90 8.93
N LEU A 120 8.28 2.84 8.48
CA LEU A 120 9.72 2.72 8.59
C LEU A 120 10.40 3.68 7.60
N LYS A 121 11.24 4.58 8.10
CA LYS A 121 12.05 5.50 7.31
C LYS A 121 13.53 5.19 7.52
N ALA A 122 14.23 4.95 6.40
CA ALA A 122 15.67 4.77 6.37
C ALA A 122 16.35 6.00 5.76
N ARG A 123 17.44 6.45 6.35
CA ARG A 123 18.32 7.47 5.77
C ARG A 123 19.77 7.03 5.92
N LYS A 124 20.67 7.46 5.02
CA LYS A 124 22.11 7.26 5.22
C LYS A 124 22.54 7.86 6.56
N ALA A 125 23.36 7.13 7.29
CA ALA A 125 23.90 7.58 8.57
C ALA A 125 24.97 8.65 8.33
N LYS A 126 24.94 9.72 9.13
CA LYS A 126 26.04 10.67 9.22
C LYS A 126 27.08 10.12 10.19
N LYS A 127 28.31 10.64 10.14
CA LYS A 127 29.38 10.26 11.07
C LYS A 127 28.94 10.37 12.54
N SER A 128 28.27 11.47 12.90
CA SER A 128 27.70 11.68 14.24
C SER A 128 26.67 10.62 14.65
N ASP A 129 25.89 10.08 13.71
CA ASP A 129 24.92 9.03 14.00
C ASP A 129 25.63 7.69 14.27
N ILE A 130 26.70 7.41 13.51
CA ILE A 130 27.52 6.20 13.67
C ILE A 130 28.24 6.24 15.01
N ASP A 131 28.79 7.39 15.40
CA ASP A 131 29.48 7.55 16.68
C ASP A 131 28.50 7.38 17.85
N LEU A 132 27.29 7.97 17.75
CA LEU A 132 26.29 7.95 18.82
C LEU A 132 25.54 6.62 18.95
N LEU A 133 25.20 5.97 17.82
CA LEU A 133 24.45 4.71 17.82
C LEU A 133 25.38 3.48 17.77
N GLY A 134 26.53 3.60 17.14
CA GLY A 134 27.57 2.55 17.13
C GLY A 134 28.29 2.46 18.47
N GLY A 135 28.49 3.57 19.17
CA GLY A 135 29.06 3.59 20.53
C GLY A 135 28.14 2.98 21.61
N ARG A 136 26.84 2.81 21.33
CA ARG A 136 25.88 2.10 22.19
C ARG A 136 25.81 0.59 21.93
N ALA A 137 26.47 0.10 20.88
CA ALA A 137 26.47 -1.30 20.46
C ALA A 137 27.72 -2.09 20.89
N LEU A 138 28.63 -1.44 21.63
CA LEU A 138 29.79 -2.02 22.32
C LEU A 138 29.54 -2.00 23.83
#